data_AF-A0A0D7AS26-F1
#
_entry.id   AF-A0A0D7AS26-F1
#
_cell.length_a   1.000
_cell.length_b   1.000
_cell.length_c   1.000
_cell.angle_alpha   90.00
_cell.angle_beta   90.00
_cell.angle_gamma   90.00
#
_symmetry.space_group_name_H-M   'P 1'
#
loop_
_entity.id
_entity.type
_entity.pdbx_description
1 polymer ?
#
loop_
_entity_poly.entity_id
_entity_poly.type
_entity_poly.pdbx_seq_one_letter_code
_entity_poly.pdbx_strand_id
1 'polypeptide(L)' 'IWYTNIMGDEVLCVPQGTLRNGKTIREMVIKRAHEIAGHYGPQQTNEYIRRMYWW' A
#
# COMPACT_ATOMS: atom_id res chain seq x y z
N ILE A 1 -3.79 6.93 11.91
CA ILE A 1 -5.06 6.76 11.18
C ILE A 1 -5.07 5.30 10.73
N TRP A 2 -5.90 4.48 11.37
CA TRP A 2 -5.97 3.02 11.17
C TRP A 2 -7.36 2.64 10.66
N TYR A 3 -7.46 1.55 9.92
CA TYR A 3 -8.70 0.96 9.42
C TYR A 3 -8.71 -0.52 9.74
N THR A 4 -9.86 -1.08 10.11
CA THR A 4 -10.02 -2.53 10.27
C THR A 4 -10.48 -3.12 8.94
N ASN A 5 -9.64 -3.96 8.34
CA ASN A 5 -9.97 -4.60 7.06
C ASN A 5 -11.06 -5.68 7.21
N ILE A 6 -11.49 -6.28 6.10
CA ILE A 6 -12.52 -7.34 6.11
C ILE A 6 -12.10 -8.62 6.85
N MET A 7 -10.80 -8.80 7.10
CA MET A 7 -10.24 -9.92 7.85
C MET A 7 -10.17 -9.64 9.36
N GLY A 8 -10.49 -8.41 9.79
CA GLY A 8 -10.40 -7.98 11.18
C GLY A 8 -9.04 -7.40 11.59
N ASP A 9 -8.11 -7.24 10.66
CA ASP A 9 -6.76 -6.71 10.95
C ASP A 9 -6.75 -5.17 10.90
N GLU A 10 -6.02 -4.54 11.82
CA GLU A 10 -5.71 -3.11 11.73
C GLU A 10 -4.65 -2.85 10.65
N VAL A 11 -5.00 -2.02 9.67
CA VAL A 11 -4.14 -1.64 8.55
C VAL A 11 -3.97 -0.12 8.47
N LEU A 12 -2.83 0.31 7.93
CA LEU A 12 -2.49 1.73 7.87
C LEU A 12 -3.26 2.43 6.75
N CYS A 13 -4.01 3.48 7.09
CA CYS A 13 -4.65 4.32 6.07
C CYS A 13 -3.62 5.18 5.36
N VAL A 14 -3.58 5.08 4.02
CA VAL A 14 -2.64 5.87 3.21
C VAL A 14 -3.33 7.12 2.67
N PRO A 15 -2.88 8.33 3.06
CA PRO A 15 -3.52 9.57 2.63
C PRO A 15 -3.31 9.82 1.13
N GLN A 16 -4.22 10.63 0.57
CA GLN A 16 -3.97 11.25 -0.72
C GLN A 16 -3.01 12.42 -0.52
N GLY A 17 -1.89 12.40 -1.23
CA GLY A 17 -0.88 13.46 -1.15
C GLY A 17 0.26 13.23 -2.13
N THR A 18 0.86 14.35 -2.52
CA THR A 18 2.03 14.38 -3.41
C THR A 18 3.20 14.97 -2.66
N LEU A 19 4.35 14.32 -2.76
CA LEU A 19 5.60 14.78 -2.17
C LEU A 19 6.23 15.87 -3.04
N ARG A 20 7.20 16.58 -2.47
CA ARG A 20 7.93 17.67 -3.16
C ARG A 20 8.57 17.24 -4.49
N ASN A 21 8.91 15.95 -4.63
CA ASN A 21 9.49 15.39 -5.84
C ASN A 21 8.45 14.96 -6.91
N GLY A 22 7.18 15.30 -6.73
CA GLY A 22 6.09 14.99 -7.66
C GLY A 22 5.52 13.59 -7.52
N LYS A 23 6.08 12.71 -6.67
CA LYS A 23 5.54 11.36 -6.44
C LYS A 23 4.41 11.39 -5.44
N THR A 24 3.39 10.56 -5.67
CA THR A 24 2.32 10.38 -4.68
C THR A 24 2.78 9.45 -3.55
N ILE A 25 2.17 9.61 -2.37
CA ILE A 25 2.42 8.71 -1.24
C ILE A 25 2.03 7.27 -1.62
N ARG A 26 0.93 7.10 -2.37
CA ARG A 26 0.47 5.80 -2.85
C ARG A 26 1.43 5.16 -3.84
N GLU A 27 2.03 5.93 -4.76
CA GLU A 27 3.08 5.42 -5.66
C GLU A 27 4.28 4.87 -4.89
N MET A 28 4.69 5.54 -3.81
CA MET A 28 5.77 5.04 -2.97
C MET A 28 5.41 3.73 -2.27
N VAL A 29 4.19 3.62 -1.75
CA VAL A 29 3.68 2.39 -1.13
C VAL A 29 3.63 1.26 -2.16
N ILE A 30 3.09 1.49 -3.36
CA ILE A 30 2.99 0.49 -4.42
C ILE A 30 4.38 0.03 -4.85
N LYS A 31 5.31 0.96 -5.08
CA LYS A 31 6.69 0.63 -5.45
C LYS A 31 7.34 -0.25 -4.39
N ARG A 32 7.20 0.13 -3.10
CA ARG A 32 7.79 -0.64 -2.00
C ARG A 32 7.14 -2.00 -1.83
N ALA A 33 5.82 -2.09 -1.96
CA ALA A 33 5.08 -3.35 -1.94
C ALA A 33 5.55 -4.29 -3.06
N HIS A 34 5.81 -3.76 -4.26
CA HIS A 34 6.29 -4.56 -5.39
C HIS A 34 7.69 -5.15 -5.13
N GLU A 35 8.59 -4.37 -4.54
CA GLU A 35 9.93 -4.83 -4.12
C GLU A 35 9.84 -5.91 -3.02
N ILE A 36 8.96 -5.72 -2.03
CA ILE A 36 8.77 -6.68 -0.91
C ILE A 36 8.13 -7.97 -1.41
N ALA A 37 7.14 -7.86 -2.29
CA ALA A 37 6.48 -8.99 -2.94
C ALA A 37 7.39 -9.65 -4.00
N GLY A 38 8.69 -9.37 -4.03
CA GLY A 38 9.66 -10.10 -4.86
C GLY A 38 9.42 -10.00 -6.37
N HIS A 39 8.80 -8.91 -6.84
CA HIS A 39 8.43 -8.73 -8.24
C HIS A 39 7.52 -9.83 -8.83
N TYR A 40 6.73 -10.54 -8.00
CA TYR A 40 5.77 -11.56 -8.44
C TYR A 40 4.53 -11.01 -9.18
N GLY A 41 4.64 -9.81 -9.75
CA GLY A 41 3.62 -9.18 -10.54
C GLY A 41 2.53 -8.43 -9.75
N PRO A 42 1.54 -7.88 -10.46
CA PRO A 42 0.54 -6.97 -9.89
C PRO A 42 -0.37 -7.64 -8.86
N GLN A 43 -0.72 -8.91 -9.05
CA GLN A 43 -1.65 -9.61 -8.16
C GLN A 43 -1.05 -9.80 -6.76
N GLN A 44 0.19 -10.31 -6.67
CA GLN A 44 0.89 -10.47 -5.39
C GLN A 44 1.18 -9.13 -4.71
N THR A 45 1.51 -8.11 -5.50
CA THR A 45 1.70 -6.74 -5.00
C THR A 45 0.41 -6.20 -4.36
N ASN A 46 -0.73 -6.44 -5.01
CA ASN A 46 -2.05 -5.99 -4.51
C ASN A 46 -2.49 -6.76 -3.26
N GLU A 47 -2.25 -8.07 -3.21
CA GLU A 47 -2.50 -8.88 -2.01
C GLU A 47 -1.68 -8.39 -0.82
N TYR A 48 -0.40 -8.07 -1.02
CA TYR A 48 0.43 -7.48 0.02
C TYR A 48 -0.12 -6.13 0.49
N ILE A 49 -0.51 -5.26 -0.45
CA ILE A 49 -1.07 -3.94 -0.15
C ILE A 49 -2.31 -4.05 0.73
N ARG A 50 -3.28 -4.90 0.36
CA ARG A 50 -4.57 -5.04 1.07
C ARG A 50 -4.43 -5.58 2.49
N ARG A 51 -3.36 -6.34 2.76
CA ARG A 51 -3.05 -6.86 4.10
C ARG A 51 -2.42 -5.83 5.02
N MET A 52 -1.80 -4.79 4.48
CA MET A 52 -0.99 -3.85 5.24
C MET A 52 -1.56 -2.42 5.25
N TYR A 53 -2.33 -2.06 4.22
CA TYR A 53 -2.75 -0.70 3.96
C TYR A 53 -4.21 -0.62 3.49
N TRP A 54 -4.80 0.57 3.63
CA TRP A 54 -6.14 0.90 3.12
C TRP A 54 -6.17 2.29 2.49
N TRP A 55 -6.82 2.44 1.33
CA TRP A 55 -7.09 3.74 0.69
C TRP A 55 -8.10 3.66 -0.46
#